data_AF-A0A380E416-F1
#
_entry.id   AF-A0A380E416-F1
#
_cell.length_a   1.000
_cell.length_b   1.000
_cell.length_c   1.000
_cell.angle_alpha   90.00
_cell.angle_beta   90.00
_cell.angle_gamma   90.00
#
_symmetry.space_group_name_H-M   'P 1'
#
loop_
_entity.id
_entity.type
_entity.pdbx_description
1 polymer ?
#
loop_
_entity_poly.entity_id
_entity_poly.type
_entity_poly.pdbx_seq_one_letter_code
_entity_poly.pdbx_strand_id
1 'polypeptide(L)'
;MFEDTPGVTRDRIYSSGEWLTHDFNIIDTGGIEIGDAPFQTQIRAQAEIAIDEADVIIFMVNVREGLTQSDEMVAQILYKSKNRSY
;
A
#
# COMPACT_ATOMS: atom_id res chain seq x y z
N MET A 1 13.99 20.91 -13.74
CA MET A 1 15.12 20.00 -14.00
C MET A 1 15.22 19.12 -12.77
N PHE A 2 14.45 18.03 -12.74
CA PHE A 2 14.56 17.02 -11.70
C PHE A 2 15.52 15.96 -12.24
N GLU A 3 16.65 15.80 -11.57
CA GLU A 3 17.63 14.76 -11.91
C GLU A 3 17.12 13.42 -11.39
N ASP A 4 16.73 12.54 -12.31
CA ASP A 4 16.56 11.11 -12.06
C ASP A 4 17.94 10.50 -11.79
N THR A 5 18.20 10.12 -10.54
CA THR A 5 19.38 9.31 -10.21
C THR A 5 19.02 7.84 -10.42
N PRO A 6 19.70 7.10 -11.32
CA PRO A 6 19.37 5.70 -11.57
C PRO A 6 19.85 4.84 -10.38
N GLY A 7 18.93 4.20 -9.67
CA GLY A 7 19.30 3.27 -8.59
C GLY A 7 18.23 2.95 -7.54
N VAL A 8 17.10 3.64 -7.53
CA VAL A 8 15.95 3.28 -6.69
C VAL A 8 14.70 3.80 -7.39
N THR A 9 13.87 2.91 -7.92
CA THR A 9 12.56 3.25 -8.49
C THR A 9 11.57 3.61 -7.37
N ARG A 10 11.93 4.55 -6.48
CA ARG A 10 11.04 5.07 -5.43
C ARG A 10 9.89 5.89 -6.03
N ASP A 11 10.08 6.43 -7.23
CA ASP A 11 9.18 7.42 -7.83
C ASP A 11 7.86 6.84 -8.38
N ARG A 12 7.72 5.51 -8.49
CA ARG A 12 6.48 4.90 -9.03
C ARG A 12 5.40 4.63 -7.98
N ILE A 13 5.74 4.72 -6.70
CA ILE A 13 4.84 4.34 -5.61
C ILE A 13 4.00 5.54 -5.14
N TYR A 14 4.49 6.77 -5.31
CA TYR A 14 3.83 7.98 -4.82
C TYR A 14 3.35 8.85 -5.99
N SER A 15 2.13 9.33 -5.91
CA SER A 15 1.57 10.28 -6.87
C SER A 15 0.71 11.32 -6.16
N SER A 16 0.65 12.54 -6.68
CA SER A 16 -0.27 13.57 -6.20
C SER A 16 -1.56 13.56 -7.02
N GLY A 17 -2.70 13.75 -6.37
CA GLY A 17 -4.00 13.91 -7.01
C GLY A 17 -4.79 15.07 -6.40
N GLU A 18 -5.75 15.57 -7.18
CA GLU A 18 -6.72 16.57 -6.72
C GLU A 18 -8.14 16.05 -7.00
N TRP A 19 -9.04 16.15 -6.02
CA TRP A 19 -10.46 15.83 -6.19
C TRP A 19 -11.33 16.79 -5.39
N LEU A 20 -12.30 17.44 -6.05
CA LEU A 20 -13.18 18.43 -5.41
C LEU A 20 -12.40 19.44 -4.55
N THR A 21 -11.34 20.04 -5.12
CA THR A 21 -10.44 21.00 -4.45
C THR A 21 -9.69 20.47 -3.23
N HIS A 22 -9.57 19.15 -3.08
CA HIS A 22 -8.73 18.52 -2.08
C HIS A 22 -7.53 17.90 -2.76
N ASP A 23 -6.34 18.39 -2.42
CA ASP A 23 -5.07 17.76 -2.78
C ASP A 23 -4.78 16.59 -1.84
N PHE A 24 -4.29 15.49 -2.40
CA PHE A 24 -3.86 14.32 -1.62
C PHE A 24 -2.74 13.58 -2.33
N ASN A 25 -1.99 12.81 -1.55
CA ASN A 25 -1.01 11.87 -2.09
C ASN A 25 -1.64 10.46 -2.14
N ILE A 26 -1.34 9.74 -3.21
CA ILE A 26 -1.68 8.33 -3.42
C ILE A 26 -0.39 7.53 -3.27
N ILE A 27 -0.48 6.44 -2.51
CA ILE A 27 0.61 5.48 -2.33
C ILE A 27 0.13 4.13 -2.92
N ASP A 28 0.78 3.63 -3.96
CA ASP A 28 0.54 2.29 -4.53
C ASP A 28 1.48 1.27 -3.87
N THR A 29 1.01 0.63 -2.81
CA THR A 29 1.79 -0.36 -2.09
C THR A 29 2.08 -1.61 -2.93
N GLY A 30 1.26 -1.94 -3.93
CA GLY A 30 1.47 -3.09 -4.81
C GLY A 30 2.77 -3.01 -5.62
N GLY A 31 3.25 -1.78 -5.87
CA GLY A 31 4.53 -1.50 -6.53
C GLY A 31 5.76 -1.64 -5.62
N ILE A 32 5.60 -1.98 -4.34
CA ILE A 32 6.70 -2.16 -3.39
C ILE A 32 7.18 -3.61 -3.43
N GLU A 33 8.37 -3.82 -3.99
CA GLU A 33 9.05 -5.12 -4.02
C GLU A 33 10.14 -5.19 -2.93
N ILE A 34 10.12 -6.23 -2.11
CA ILE A 34 11.12 -6.47 -1.06
C ILE A 34 12.07 -7.58 -1.50
N GLY A 35 12.94 -7.27 -2.45
CA GLY A 35 13.93 -8.21 -3.00
C GLY A 35 13.31 -9.57 -3.32
N ASP A 36 14.00 -10.65 -2.92
CA ASP A 36 13.56 -12.03 -3.14
C ASP A 36 12.64 -12.58 -2.02
N ALA A 37 11.96 -11.70 -1.26
CA ALA A 37 11.10 -12.15 -0.17
C ALA A 37 9.92 -13.00 -0.69
N PRO A 38 9.43 -13.98 0.09
CA PRO A 38 8.23 -14.72 -0.26
C PRO A 38 7.04 -13.80 -0.51
N PHE A 39 6.16 -14.16 -1.45
CA PHE A 39 5.01 -13.34 -1.85
C PHE A 39 4.13 -12.90 -0.67
N GLN A 40 3.85 -13.79 0.29
CA GLN A 40 3.09 -13.44 1.50
C GLN A 40 3.80 -12.41 2.38
N THR A 41 5.13 -12.47 2.47
CA THR A 41 5.92 -11.48 3.22
C THR A 41 5.83 -10.12 2.56
N GLN A 42 5.85 -10.08 1.22
CA GLN A 42 5.68 -8.85 0.46
C GLN A 42 4.30 -8.24 0.71
N ILE A 43 3.21 -9.02 0.55
CA ILE A 43 1.83 -8.55 0.83
C ILE A 43 1.70 -7.98 2.24
N ARG A 44 2.27 -8.66 3.24
CA ARG A 44 2.24 -8.19 4.62
C ARG A 44 2.96 -6.86 4.79
N ALA A 45 4.15 -6.72 4.23
CA ALA A 45 4.91 -5.48 4.34
C ALA A 45 4.23 -4.32 3.62
N GLN A 46 3.58 -4.58 2.48
CA GLN A 46 2.75 -3.59 1.78
C GLN A 46 1.62 -3.07 2.67
N ALA A 47 0.93 -3.96 3.40
CA ALA A 47 -0.09 -3.58 4.35
C ALA A 47 0.47 -2.80 5.56
N GLU A 48 1.63 -3.19 6.09
CA GLU A 48 2.31 -2.49 7.19
C GLU A 48 2.72 -1.06 6.78
N ILE A 49 3.24 -0.86 5.57
CA ILE A 49 3.58 0.47 5.03
C ILE A 49 2.32 1.34 4.89
N ALA A 50 1.23 0.80 4.35
CA ALA A 50 -0.04 1.54 4.27
C ALA A 50 -0.54 1.98 5.65
N ILE A 51 -0.40 1.11 6.67
CA ILE A 51 -0.79 1.43 8.06
C ILE A 51 0.06 2.54 8.65
N ASP A 52 1.36 2.53 8.39
CA ASP A 52 2.29 3.47 9.02
C ASP A 52 2.30 4.84 8.33
N GLU A 53 2.03 4.91 7.02
CA GLU A 53 2.16 6.15 6.24
C GLU A 53 0.84 6.80 5.83
N ALA A 54 -0.25 6.03 5.66
CA ALA A 54 -1.49 6.58 5.11
C ALA A 54 -2.46 7.05 6.20
N ASP A 55 -3.01 8.26 6.02
CA ASP A 55 -4.13 8.74 6.83
C ASP A 55 -5.41 7.94 6.57
N VAL A 56 -5.58 7.45 5.33
CA VAL A 56 -6.75 6.68 4.87
C VAL A 56 -6.28 5.53 3.99
N ILE A 57 -6.79 4.32 4.26
CA ILE A 57 -6.45 3.10 3.52
C ILE A 57 -7.65 2.62 2.71
N ILE A 58 -7.44 2.36 1.42
CA ILE A 58 -8.41 1.68 0.55
C ILE A 58 -7.96 0.23 0.37
N PHE A 59 -8.67 -0.71 0.99
CA PHE A 59 -8.42 -2.14 0.80
C PHE A 59 -9.23 -2.66 -0.38
N MET A 60 -8.55 -3.01 -1.47
CA MET A 60 -9.16 -3.45 -2.72
C MET A 60 -8.96 -4.96 -2.94
N VAL A 61 -10.03 -5.66 -3.35
CA VAL A 61 -10.05 -7.11 -3.60
C VAL A 61 -10.67 -7.44 -4.95
N ASN A 62 -10.34 -8.61 -5.53
CA ASN A 62 -10.85 -9.03 -6.83
C ASN A 62 -12.08 -9.96 -6.70
N VAL A 63 -13.27 -9.44 -7.06
CA VAL A 63 -14.52 -10.20 -6.97
C VAL A 63 -14.56 -11.43 -7.88
N ARG A 64 -13.82 -11.45 -9.00
CA ARG A 64 -13.86 -12.57 -9.96
C ARG A 64 -13.12 -13.80 -9.45
N GLU A 65 -12.07 -13.58 -8.66
CA GLU A 65 -11.28 -14.66 -8.04
C GLU A 65 -11.88 -15.12 -6.70
N GLY A 66 -12.79 -14.32 -6.13
CA GLY A 66 -13.33 -14.55 -4.79
C GLY A 66 -12.32 -14.13 -3.71
N LEU A 67 -12.66 -14.42 -2.45
CA LEU A 67 -11.76 -14.12 -1.33
C LEU A 67 -10.62 -15.15 -1.27
N THR A 68 -9.40 -14.65 -1.19
CA THR A 68 -8.19 -15.46 -1.03
C THR A 68 -7.69 -15.43 0.42
N GLN A 69 -6.82 -16.38 0.77
CA GLN A 69 -6.14 -16.38 2.07
C GLN A 69 -5.29 -15.12 2.28
N SER A 70 -4.74 -14.55 1.21
CA SER A 70 -4.01 -13.28 1.26
C SER A 70 -4.92 -12.11 1.63
N ASP A 71 -6.14 -12.07 1.07
CA ASP A 71 -7.13 -11.04 1.42
C ASP A 71 -7.53 -11.12 2.89
N GLU A 72 -7.81 -12.33 3.38
CA GLU A 72 -8.15 -12.56 4.78
C GLU A 72 -7.00 -12.14 5.72
N MET A 73 -5.76 -12.45 5.35
CA MET A 73 -4.57 -12.04 6.09
C MET A 73 -4.45 -10.51 6.17
N VAL A 74 -4.55 -9.81 5.03
CA VAL A 74 -4.46 -8.34 5.00
C VAL A 74 -5.60 -7.72 5.79
N ALA A 75 -6.82 -8.21 5.64
CA ALA A 75 -7.98 -7.76 6.42
C ALA A 75 -7.75 -7.87 7.93
N GLN A 76 -7.15 -8.99 8.39
CA GLN A 76 -6.79 -9.18 9.80
C GLN A 76 -5.74 -8.18 10.29
N ILE A 77 -4.74 -7.85 9.46
CA ILE A 77 -3.69 -6.88 9.78
C ILE A 77 -4.31 -5.48 9.92
N LEU A 78 -5.09 -5.05 8.93
CA LEU A 78 -5.79 -3.75 8.92
C LEU A 78 -6.81 -3.63 10.06
N TYR A 79 -7.52 -4.71 10.40
CA TYR A 79 -8.46 -4.70 11.52
C TYR A 79 -7.76 -4.45 12.86
N LYS A 80 -6.57 -5.02 13.04
CA LYS A 80 -5.77 -4.86 14.28
C LYS A 80 -5.14 -3.48 14.38
N SER A 81 -4.78 -2.84 13.27
CA SER A 81 -4.17 -1.49 13.29
C SER A 81 -5.11 -0.42 13.83
N LYS A 82 -6.43 -0.58 13.61
CA LYS A 82 -7.48 0.32 14.12
C LYS A 82 -7.52 0.43 15.66
N ASN A 83 -6.90 -0.51 16.38
CA ASN A 83 -6.79 -0.46 17.84
C ASN A 83 -5.58 0.35 18.34
N ARG A 84 -4.75 0.94 17.46
CA ARG A 84 -3.85 2.03 17.83
C ARG A 84 -4.69 3.30 17.97
N SER A 85 -5.21 3.52 19.17
CA SER A 85 -5.99 4.71 19.53
C SER A 85 -5.21 5.99 19.20
N TYR A 86 -5.92 6.96 18.61
CA TYR A 86 -5.61 8.39 18.70
C TYR A 86 -5.52 8.85 20.16
#